data_AF-A0A212J6X8-F1
#
_entry.id   AF-A0A212J6X8-F1
#
_cell.length_a   1.000
_cell.length_b   1.000
_cell.length_c   1.000
_cell.angle_alpha   90.00
_cell.angle_beta   90.00
_cell.angle_gamma   90.00
#
_symmetry.space_group_name_H-M   'P 1'
#
loop_
_entity.id
_entity.type
_entity.pdbx_description
1 polymer ?
#
loop_
_entity_poly.entity_id
_entity_poly.type
_entity_poly.pdbx_seq_one_letter_code
_entity_poly.pdbx_strand_id
1 'polypeptide(L)'
;MGYYSDVGLCLTKNCMGQLKAALAEAEKNNPDNFAAIKMLIGGEPSKIDESTRAVVFLWKGEKWYDEFAEVAFVEAFMNSLPSEDFLFIRIGEDYDDIESRGSFCGKPFGMYVERKIAFT
;
A
#
# COMPACT_ATOMS: atom_id res chain seq x y z
N MET A 1 11.14 -3.64 20.59
CA MET A 1 11.93 -3.39 19.36
C MET A 1 11.27 -4.18 18.25
N GLY A 2 11.12 -3.59 17.06
CA GLY A 2 10.50 -4.24 15.90
C GLY A 2 11.20 -3.74 14.64
N TYR A 3 11.13 -4.53 13.58
CA TYR A 3 11.62 -4.23 12.25
C TYR A 3 10.73 -3.20 11.55
N TYR A 4 11.35 -2.41 10.69
CA TYR A 4 10.67 -1.41 9.88
C TYR A 4 10.69 -1.81 8.41
N SER A 5 9.80 -1.20 7.63
CA SER A 5 9.67 -1.46 6.21
C SER A 5 9.39 -0.18 5.43
N ASP A 6 9.92 -0.14 4.22
CA ASP A 6 9.47 0.78 3.19
C ASP A 6 8.39 0.09 2.36
N VAL A 7 7.26 0.76 2.17
CA VAL A 7 6.06 0.17 1.58
C VAL A 7 5.50 1.06 0.49
N GLY A 8 5.34 0.49 -0.70
CA GLY A 8 4.68 1.12 -1.83
C GLY A 8 3.39 0.39 -2.19
N LEU A 9 2.30 1.15 -2.33
CA LEU A 9 1.02 0.64 -2.80
C LEU A 9 0.50 1.51 -3.95
N CYS A 10 0.40 0.92 -5.14
CA CYS A 10 -0.27 1.50 -6.29
C CYS A 10 -1.71 0.99 -6.38
N LEU A 11 -2.67 1.87 -6.64
CA LEU A 11 -4.07 1.53 -6.84
C LEU A 11 -4.61 2.16 -8.13
N THR A 12 -5.53 1.48 -8.81
CA THR A 12 -6.35 2.11 -9.84
C THR A 12 -7.19 3.25 -9.30
N LYS A 13 -7.67 4.10 -10.22
CA LYS A 13 -8.77 5.02 -9.95
C LYS A 13 -9.99 4.31 -9.32
N ASN A 14 -10.35 3.14 -9.84
CA ASN A 14 -11.49 2.37 -9.34
C ASN A 14 -11.25 1.90 -7.89
N CYS A 15 -10.06 1.37 -7.61
CA CYS A 15 -9.68 0.97 -6.26
C CYS A 15 -9.55 2.14 -5.29
N MET A 16 -9.14 3.32 -5.74
CA MET A 16 -9.18 4.51 -4.88
C MET A 16 -10.62 4.85 -4.47
N GLY A 17 -11.60 4.64 -5.35
CA GLY A 17 -13.02 4.75 -5.00
C GLY A 17 -13.45 3.71 -3.95
N GLN A 18 -13.03 2.46 -4.13
CA GLN A 18 -13.31 1.39 -3.17
C GLN A 18 -12.64 1.62 -1.81
N LEU A 19 -11.41 2.14 -1.79
CA LEU A 19 -10.68 2.50 -0.57
C LEU A 19 -11.44 3.58 0.22
N LYS A 20 -11.94 4.63 -0.46
CA LYS A 20 -12.75 5.66 0.19
C LYS A 20 -14.02 5.09 0.82
N ALA A 21 -14.68 4.16 0.14
CA ALA A 21 -15.85 3.47 0.68
C ALA A 21 -15.49 2.58 1.89
N ALA A 22 -14.39 1.83 1.80
CA ALA A 22 -13.89 0.99 2.89
C ALA A 22 -13.49 1.82 4.12
N LEU A 23 -12.88 2.99 3.92
CA LEU A 23 -12.55 3.93 4.99
C LEU A 23 -13.81 4.48 5.67
N ALA A 24 -14.83 4.88 4.90
CA ALA A 24 -16.08 5.36 5.47
C ALA A 24 -16.81 4.28 6.30
N GLU A 25 -16.76 3.02 5.85
CA GLU A 25 -17.33 1.90 6.60
C GLU A 25 -16.52 1.58 7.86
N ALA A 26 -15.18 1.65 7.79
CA ALA A 26 -14.31 1.46 8.94
C ALA A 26 -14.50 2.55 10.00
N GLU A 27 -14.71 3.81 9.60
CA GLU A 27 -15.01 4.93 10.51
C GLU A 27 -16.27 4.66 11.32
N LYS A 28 -17.29 4.07 10.68
CA LYS A 28 -18.57 3.74 11.31
C LYS A 28 -18.48 2.53 12.23
N ASN A 29 -17.78 1.48 11.80
CA ASN A 29 -17.83 0.18 12.49
C ASN A 29 -16.70 -0.01 13.52
N ASN A 30 -15.57 0.66 13.34
CA ASN A 30 -14.38 0.51 14.19
C ASN A 30 -13.81 1.87 14.62
N PRO A 31 -14.60 2.74 15.28
CA PRO A 31 -14.18 4.11 15.59
C PRO A 31 -12.91 4.19 16.45
N ASP A 32 -12.72 3.23 17.36
CA ASP A 32 -11.58 3.19 18.28
C ASP A 32 -10.23 3.02 17.55
N ASN A 33 -10.23 2.28 16.44
CA ASN A 33 -9.02 2.01 15.64
C ASN A 33 -8.93 2.92 14.40
N PHE A 34 -10.00 3.62 14.05
CA PHE A 34 -10.07 4.39 12.81
C PHE A 34 -9.05 5.53 12.76
N ALA A 35 -8.68 6.11 13.90
CA ALA A 35 -7.66 7.16 13.94
C ALA A 35 -6.31 6.69 13.35
N ALA A 36 -5.87 5.47 13.67
CA ALA A 36 -4.63 4.89 13.16
C ALA A 36 -4.76 4.55 11.65
N ILE A 37 -5.88 3.94 11.26
CA ILE A 37 -6.19 3.63 9.85
C ILE A 37 -6.13 4.92 9.01
N LYS A 38 -6.80 5.97 9.48
CA LYS A 38 -6.85 7.28 8.81
C LYS A 38 -5.48 7.93 8.73
N MET A 39 -4.66 7.79 9.77
CA MET A 39 -3.29 8.33 9.79
C MET A 39 -2.40 7.66 8.75
N LEU A 40 -2.55 6.34 8.55
CA LEU A 40 -1.74 5.60 7.57
C LEU A 40 -2.22 5.84 6.12
N ILE A 41 -3.49 5.56 5.82
CA ILE A 41 -4.00 5.50 4.43
C ILE A 41 -5.23 6.40 4.18
N GLY A 42 -5.68 7.17 5.17
CA GLY A 42 -6.78 8.12 5.02
C GLY A 42 -6.36 9.48 4.45
N GLY A 43 -5.06 9.74 4.34
CA GLY A 43 -4.48 10.98 3.79
C GLY A 43 -4.42 11.03 2.26
N GLU A 44 -3.79 12.08 1.75
CA GLU A 44 -3.53 12.21 0.31
C GLU A 44 -2.48 11.20 -0.16
N PRO A 45 -2.63 10.61 -1.36
CA PRO A 45 -1.60 9.77 -1.95
C PRO A 45 -0.30 10.54 -2.18
N SER A 46 0.83 9.83 -2.13
CA SER A 46 2.15 10.36 -2.44
C SER A 46 2.28 10.82 -3.91
N LYS A 47 1.57 10.15 -4.83
CA LYS A 47 1.49 10.53 -6.26
C LYS A 47 0.12 10.20 -6.84
N ILE A 48 -0.29 10.96 -7.85
CA ILE A 48 -1.49 10.72 -8.66
C ILE A 48 -1.10 10.85 -10.13
N ASP A 49 -1.46 9.87 -10.95
CA ASP A 49 -1.29 9.95 -12.41
C ASP A 49 -2.40 10.82 -13.02
N GLU A 50 -2.04 11.83 -13.81
CA GLU A 50 -3.02 12.79 -14.34
C GLU A 50 -3.98 12.17 -15.35
N SER A 51 -3.52 11.17 -16.11
CA SER A 51 -4.25 10.57 -17.23
C SER A 51 -5.19 9.45 -16.77
N THR A 52 -4.70 8.55 -15.94
CA THR A 52 -5.41 7.35 -15.47
C THR A 52 -6.09 7.60 -14.13
N ARG A 53 -5.65 8.62 -13.37
CA ARG A 53 -6.05 8.85 -11.97
C ARG A 53 -5.73 7.68 -11.04
N ALA A 54 -4.80 6.82 -11.44
CA ALA A 54 -4.16 5.89 -10.52
C ALA A 54 -3.38 6.67 -9.45
N VAL A 55 -3.13 6.03 -8.32
CA VAL A 55 -2.48 6.66 -7.17
C VAL A 55 -1.36 5.78 -6.61
N VAL A 56 -0.42 6.40 -5.91
CA VAL A 56 0.64 5.73 -5.15
C VAL A 56 0.63 6.23 -3.72
N PHE A 57 0.60 5.31 -2.77
CA PHE A 57 0.99 5.55 -1.40
C PHE A 57 2.41 5.02 -1.19
N LEU A 58 3.25 5.83 -0.54
CA LEU A 58 4.60 5.46 -0.16
C LEU A 58 4.80 5.79 1.32
N TRP A 59 5.04 4.76 2.10
CA TRP A 59 5.39 4.87 3.51
C TRP A 59 6.83 4.41 3.72
N LYS A 60 7.55 5.08 4.60
CA LYS A 60 8.97 4.81 4.85
C LYS A 60 9.23 4.59 6.32
N GLY A 61 9.98 3.53 6.63
CA GLY A 61 10.29 3.17 8.00
C GLY A 61 9.03 2.93 8.85
N GLU A 62 8.02 2.26 8.30
CA GLU A 62 6.82 1.87 9.03
C GLU A 62 6.94 0.47 9.60
N LYS A 63 6.33 0.22 10.76
CA LYS A 63 6.20 -1.16 11.24
C LYS A 63 5.03 -1.82 10.54
N TRP A 64 5.31 -2.83 9.72
CA TRP A 64 4.31 -3.49 8.90
C TRP A 64 3.93 -4.85 9.47
N TYR A 65 3.11 -4.85 10.52
CA TYR A 65 2.60 -6.08 11.14
C TYR A 65 1.08 -6.07 11.22
N ASP A 66 0.46 -7.22 10.93
CA ASP A 66 -1.00 -7.36 10.86
C ASP A 66 -1.70 -7.25 12.23
N GLU A 67 -0.96 -7.23 13.34
CA GLU A 67 -1.53 -6.91 14.65
C GLU A 67 -1.86 -5.42 14.80
N PHE A 68 -1.31 -4.54 13.95
CA PHE A 68 -1.72 -3.14 13.88
C PHE A 68 -2.97 -2.98 13.02
N ALA A 69 -3.99 -2.31 13.56
CA ALA A 69 -5.30 -2.20 12.92
C ALA A 69 -5.24 -1.52 11.54
N GLU A 70 -4.36 -0.55 11.37
CA GLU A 70 -4.09 0.14 10.12
C GLU A 70 -3.46 -0.76 9.06
N VAL A 71 -2.53 -1.64 9.46
CA VAL A 71 -1.91 -2.61 8.56
C VAL A 71 -2.92 -3.69 8.23
N ALA A 72 -3.61 -4.27 9.22
CA ALA A 72 -4.69 -5.23 9.02
C ALA A 72 -5.77 -4.70 8.07
N PHE A 73 -6.12 -3.41 8.18
CA PHE A 73 -7.06 -2.77 7.26
C PHE A 73 -6.54 -2.76 5.83
N VAL A 74 -5.29 -2.33 5.60
CA VAL A 74 -4.68 -2.30 4.26
C VAL A 74 -4.57 -3.72 3.69
N GLU A 75 -4.16 -4.69 4.50
CA GLU A 75 -4.07 -6.11 4.15
C GLU A 75 -5.44 -6.68 3.74
N ALA A 76 -6.47 -6.47 4.56
CA ALA A 76 -7.84 -6.89 4.28
C ALA A 76 -8.39 -6.21 3.02
N PHE A 77 -8.11 -4.91 2.85
CA PHE A 77 -8.49 -4.17 1.65
C PHE A 77 -7.83 -4.79 0.41
N MET A 78 -6.51 -5.02 0.41
CA MET A 78 -5.81 -5.67 -0.70
C MET A 78 -6.35 -7.08 -0.99
N ASN A 79 -6.68 -7.86 0.05
CA ASN A 79 -7.27 -9.19 -0.11
C ASN A 79 -8.66 -9.16 -0.77
N SER A 80 -9.36 -8.03 -0.70
CA SER A 80 -10.67 -7.85 -1.35
C SER A 80 -10.58 -7.43 -2.82
N LEU A 81 -9.39 -7.04 -3.30
CA LEU A 81 -9.17 -6.55 -4.66
C LEU A 81 -8.68 -7.65 -5.61
N PRO A 82 -9.04 -7.58 -6.90
CA PRO A 82 -8.33 -8.33 -7.95
C PRO A 82 -6.84 -7.98 -7.96
N SER A 83 -5.97 -8.96 -8.19
CA SER A 83 -4.52 -8.73 -8.25
C SER A 83 -4.12 -7.75 -9.37
N GLU A 84 -4.91 -7.67 -10.42
CA GLU A 84 -4.71 -6.76 -11.56
C GLU A 84 -5.04 -5.30 -11.24
N ASP A 85 -5.61 -5.00 -10.07
CA ASP A 85 -6.10 -3.67 -9.69
C ASP A 85 -5.18 -2.92 -8.71
N PHE A 86 -4.13 -3.59 -8.20
CA PHE A 86 -3.12 -3.00 -7.34
C PHE A 86 -1.72 -3.58 -7.59
N LEU A 87 -0.70 -2.83 -7.16
CA LEU A 87 0.66 -3.35 -6.99
C LEU A 87 1.15 -2.93 -5.60
N PHE A 88 1.51 -3.91 -4.79
CA PHE A 88 2.08 -3.72 -3.46
C PHE A 88 3.51 -4.25 -3.45
N ILE A 89 4.43 -3.47 -2.89
CA ILE A 89 5.81 -3.85 -2.65
C ILE A 89 6.18 -3.41 -1.23
N ARG A 90 6.70 -4.34 -0.44
CA ARG A 90 7.31 -4.08 0.87
C ARG A 90 8.76 -4.52 0.86
N ILE A 91 9.63 -3.68 1.40
CA ILE A 91 11.04 -3.99 1.65
C ILE A 91 11.28 -3.83 3.15
N GLY A 92 11.62 -4.92 3.82
CA GLY A 92 12.08 -4.90 5.20
C GLY A 92 13.58 -4.66 5.33
N GLU A 93 14.10 -4.81 6.55
CA GLU A 93 15.50 -4.49 6.87
C GLU A 93 16.49 -5.55 6.36
N ASP A 94 16.04 -6.79 6.22
CA ASP A 94 16.89 -7.90 5.75
C ASP A 94 16.90 -7.98 4.22
N TYR A 95 18.04 -8.37 3.65
CA TYR A 95 18.27 -8.40 2.19
C TYR A 95 17.27 -9.23 1.38
N ASP A 96 16.70 -10.25 2.02
CA ASP A 96 15.75 -11.17 1.39
C ASP A 96 14.32 -10.95 1.90
N ASP A 97 14.09 -9.95 2.76
CA ASP A 97 12.76 -9.55 3.24
C ASP A 97 12.10 -8.58 2.25
N ILE A 98 11.73 -9.13 1.09
CA ILE A 98 11.00 -8.40 0.05
C ILE A 98 9.70 -9.15 -0.21
N GLU A 99 8.59 -8.42 -0.15
CA GLU A 99 7.28 -8.93 -0.47
C GLU A 99 6.69 -8.14 -1.65
N SER A 100 6.05 -8.85 -2.58
CA SER A 100 5.34 -8.24 -3.70
C SER A 100 4.00 -8.93 -3.90
N ARG A 101 2.94 -8.14 -4.07
CA ARG A 101 1.57 -8.61 -4.28
C ARG A 101 0.86 -7.79 -5.33
N GLY A 102 -0.12 -8.39 -6.01
CA GLY A 102 -0.77 -7.76 -7.16
C GLY A 102 0.18 -7.67 -8.37
N SER A 103 -0.29 -7.06 -9.44
CA SER A 103 0.45 -6.96 -10.70
C SER A 103 0.34 -5.60 -11.40
N PHE A 104 -0.57 -4.71 -10.96
CA PHE A 104 -1.21 -3.63 -11.75
C PHE A 104 -0.59 -3.37 -13.15
N CYS A 105 -0.87 -4.29 -14.06
CA CYS A 105 -0.43 -4.35 -15.46
C CYS A 105 1.03 -3.91 -15.73
N GLY A 106 1.98 -4.35 -14.90
CA GLY A 106 3.42 -4.19 -15.12
C GLY A 106 4.12 -3.40 -14.01
N LYS A 107 4.67 -2.23 -14.36
CA LYS A 107 5.37 -1.32 -13.43
C LYS A 107 4.64 0.02 -13.38
N PRO A 108 3.46 0.09 -12.74
CA PRO A 108 2.75 1.36 -12.59
C PRO A 108 3.66 2.37 -11.92
N PHE A 109 3.67 3.62 -12.43
CA PHE A 109 4.57 4.67 -11.95
C PHE A 109 6.07 4.33 -12.01
N GLY A 110 6.46 3.27 -12.74
CA GLY A 110 7.81 2.76 -12.70
C GLY A 110 8.22 2.23 -11.32
N MET A 111 7.27 1.74 -10.51
CA MET A 111 7.57 1.14 -9.21
C MET A 111 8.12 -0.28 -9.39
N TYR A 112 9.33 -0.53 -8.89
CA TYR A 112 9.97 -1.85 -8.89
C TYR A 112 11.05 -1.90 -7.81
N VAL A 113 11.42 -3.11 -7.41
CA VAL A 113 12.61 -3.36 -6.60
C VAL A 113 13.81 -3.55 -7.52
N GLU A 114 14.90 -2.85 -7.25
CA GLU A 114 16.17 -3.02 -7.96
C GLU A 114 17.23 -3.57 -7.00
N ARG A 115 17.64 -4.83 -7.20
CA ARG A 115 18.85 -5.40 -6.57
C ARG A 115 19.80 -5.79 -7.69
N LYS A 116 20.83 -4.99 -7.97
CA LYS A 116 21.72 -5.23 -9.11
C LYS A 116 23.20 -5.13 -8.80
N ILE A 117 23.97 -5.89 -9.57
CA ILE A 117 25.39 -5.66 -9.86
C ILE A 117 25.44 -5.29 -11.34
N ALA A 118 26.01 -4.13 -11.69
CA ALA A 118 25.99 -3.58 -13.04
C ALA A 118 27.36 -3.06 -13.47
N PHE A 119 27.73 -3.30 -14.74
CA PHE A 119 28.88 -2.71 -15.43
C PHE A 119 28.44 -2.21 -16.80
N THR A 120 29.00 -1.08 -17.23
CA THR A 120 28.70 -0.38 -18.51
C THR A 120 29.50 -0.93 -19.67
#